data_AF-A4S3B2-F1
#
_entry.id   AF-A4S3B2-F1
#
_cell.length_a   1.000
_cell.length_b   1.000
_cell.length_c   1.000
_cell.angle_alpha   90.00
_cell.angle_beta   90.00
_cell.angle_gamma   90.00
#
_symmetry.space_group_name_H-M   'P 1'
#
loop_
_entity.id
_entity.type
_entity.pdbx_description
1 polymer ?
#
loop_
_entity_poly.entity_id
_entity_poly.type
_entity_poly.pdbx_seq_one_letter_code
_entity_poly.pdbx_strand_id
1 'polypeptide(L)'
;MGALPISAKAEHTTKGNKNTYLEALTKLDATEIEENLTPEELAEYEARAKAYSREKMRAERAFAADINEKIRIKKAAIAALPAGATRDAAMVEDEDLFPLKRKLPMYTPAIPGFYEDKQRLAEEAVSGGAALKK
;
A
#
# COMPACT_ATOMS: atom_id res chain seq x y z
N MET A 1 -28.04 8.18 -32.04
CA MET A 1 -26.77 8.30 -31.30
C MET A 1 -25.78 9.05 -32.18
N GLY A 2 -25.61 10.35 -31.99
CA GLY A 2 -24.67 11.15 -32.80
C GLY A 2 -23.24 10.79 -32.45
N ALA A 3 -22.40 10.55 -33.46
CA ALA A 3 -20.98 10.29 -33.26
C ALA A 3 -20.31 11.52 -32.65
N LEU A 4 -19.89 11.42 -31.39
CA LEU A 4 -19.09 12.45 -30.75
C LEU A 4 -17.72 12.53 -31.47
N PRO A 5 -17.25 13.72 -31.88
CA PRO A 5 -15.94 13.86 -32.51
C PRO A 5 -14.83 13.57 -31.49
N ILE A 6 -13.89 12.70 -31.86
CA ILE A 6 -12.82 12.22 -30.98
C ILE A 6 -11.49 12.85 -31.40
N SER A 7 -10.62 13.13 -30.42
CA SER A 7 -9.31 13.70 -30.70
C SER A 7 -8.38 12.70 -31.41
N ALA A 8 -7.58 13.18 -32.35
CA ALA A 8 -6.60 12.36 -33.10
C ALA A 8 -5.60 11.61 -32.19
N LYS A 9 -5.36 12.13 -30.97
CA LYS A 9 -4.51 11.47 -29.97
C LYS A 9 -5.09 10.13 -29.51
N ALA A 10 -6.41 10.04 -29.35
CA ALA A 10 -7.08 8.81 -28.91
C ALA A 10 -7.09 7.72 -30.00
N GLU A 11 -7.19 8.10 -31.28
CA GLU A 11 -7.11 7.15 -32.41
C GLU A 11 -5.71 6.53 -32.53
N HIS A 12 -4.66 7.33 -32.36
CA HIS A 12 -3.27 6.84 -32.40
C HIS A 12 -2.97 5.85 -31.26
N THR A 13 -3.44 6.14 -30.04
CA THR A 13 -3.23 5.26 -28.88
C THR A 13 -3.95 3.92 -29.01
N THR A 14 -5.10 3.89 -29.69
CA THR A 14 -5.94 2.69 -29.78
C THR A 14 -5.61 1.78 -30.98
N LYS A 15 -4.74 2.21 -31.91
CA LYS A 15 -4.26 1.42 -33.07
C LYS A 15 -5.37 0.69 -33.86
N GLY A 16 -6.54 1.32 -34.02
CA GLY A 16 -7.69 0.71 -34.70
C GLY A 16 -8.54 -0.24 -33.85
N ASN A 17 -8.10 -0.60 -32.63
CA ASN A 17 -8.86 -1.44 -31.69
C ASN A 17 -9.67 -0.62 -30.69
N LYS A 18 -10.12 0.56 -31.12
CA LYS A 18 -10.84 1.53 -30.29
C LYS A 18 -12.05 0.92 -29.57
N ASN A 19 -12.84 0.10 -30.26
CA ASN A 19 -14.02 -0.52 -29.68
C ASN A 19 -13.66 -1.50 -28.57
N THR A 20 -12.55 -2.24 -28.69
CA THR A 20 -12.05 -3.16 -27.65
C THR A 20 -11.58 -2.43 -26.40
N TYR A 21 -10.90 -1.28 -26.56
CA TYR A 21 -10.51 -0.45 -25.41
C TYR A 21 -11.71 0.21 -24.74
N LEU A 22 -12.69 0.66 -25.54
CA LEU A 22 -13.92 1.22 -25.00
C LEU A 22 -14.74 0.15 -24.29
N GLU A 23 -14.86 -1.05 -24.82
CA GLU A 23 -15.52 -2.21 -24.21
C GLU A 23 -14.87 -2.61 -22.88
N ALA A 24 -13.53 -2.60 -22.80
CA ALA A 24 -12.80 -2.84 -21.56
C ALA A 24 -12.95 -1.72 -20.50
N LEU A 25 -13.29 -0.50 -20.94
CA LEU A 25 -13.48 0.67 -20.07
C LEU A 25 -14.95 0.90 -19.71
N THR A 26 -15.88 0.51 -20.58
CA THR A 26 -17.30 0.49 -20.26
C THR A 26 -17.48 -0.57 -19.21
N LYS A 27 -17.87 -0.12 -18.03
CA LYS A 27 -18.38 -0.99 -16.98
C LYS A 27 -19.39 -1.91 -17.65
N LEU A 28 -19.19 -3.23 -17.52
CA LEU A 28 -20.24 -4.23 -17.71
C LEU A 28 -21.54 -3.59 -17.25
N ASP A 29 -22.56 -3.59 -18.12
CA ASP A 29 -23.85 -2.99 -17.80
C ASP A 29 -24.23 -3.46 -16.40
N ALA A 30 -24.58 -2.55 -15.49
CA ALA A 30 -24.86 -2.92 -14.10
C ALA A 30 -25.97 -3.98 -13.99
N THR A 31 -26.75 -4.17 -15.06
CA THR A 31 -27.75 -5.21 -15.26
C THR A 31 -27.16 -6.61 -15.51
N GLU A 32 -25.92 -6.75 -15.97
CA GLU A 32 -25.20 -8.03 -16.10
C GLU A 32 -24.47 -8.43 -14.80
N ILE A 33 -24.28 -7.49 -13.87
CA ILE A 33 -23.73 -7.73 -12.53
C ILE A 33 -24.85 -7.85 -11.47
N GLU A 34 -26.12 -7.91 -11.88
CA GLU A 34 -27.17 -8.43 -11.00
C GLU A 34 -27.06 -9.96 -10.95
N GLU A 35 -26.04 -10.44 -10.24
CA GLU A 35 -26.10 -11.78 -9.66
C GLU A 35 -27.28 -11.77 -8.69
N ASN A 36 -28.43 -12.26 -9.15
CA ASN A 36 -29.60 -12.53 -8.32
C ASN A 36 -29.25 -13.66 -7.35
N LEU A 37 -28.50 -13.31 -6.31
CA LEU A 37 -28.19 -14.16 -5.18
C LEU A 37 -29.51 -14.70 -4.62
N THR A 38 -29.54 -16.01 -4.38
CA THR A 38 -30.67 -16.59 -3.66
C THR A 38 -30.76 -15.93 -2.27
N PRO A 39 -31.95 -15.83 -1.67
CA PRO A 39 -32.10 -15.24 -0.34
C PRO A 39 -31.24 -15.95 0.73
N GLU A 40 -30.95 -17.24 0.53
CA GLU A 40 -30.06 -18.02 1.39
C GLU A 40 -28.60 -17.59 1.25
N GLU A 41 -28.09 -17.43 0.03
CA GLU A 41 -26.74 -16.94 -0.23
C GLU A 41 -26.56 -15.51 0.28
N LEU A 42 -27.56 -14.64 0.08
CA LEU A 42 -27.53 -13.27 0.59
C LEU A 42 -27.38 -13.25 2.13
N ALA A 43 -28.18 -14.07 2.83
CA ALA A 43 -28.09 -14.18 4.28
C ALA A 43 -26.73 -14.71 4.75
N GLU A 44 -26.15 -15.67 4.02
CA GLU A 44 -24.82 -16.19 4.30
C GLU A 44 -23.72 -15.12 4.12
N TYR A 45 -23.75 -14.37 3.01
CA TYR A 45 -22.81 -13.28 2.76
C TYR A 45 -22.92 -12.18 3.80
N GLU A 46 -24.13 -11.81 4.22
CA GLU A 46 -24.30 -10.85 5.31
C GLU A 46 -23.70 -11.35 6.62
N ALA A 47 -23.90 -12.63 6.95
CA ALA A 47 -23.34 -13.23 8.16
C ALA A 47 -21.80 -13.23 8.11
N ARG A 48 -21.22 -13.62 6.97
CA ARG A 48 -19.77 -13.59 6.73
C ARG A 48 -19.21 -12.17 6.81
N ALA A 49 -19.87 -11.18 6.22
CA ALA A 49 -19.46 -9.78 6.26
C ALA A 49 -19.48 -9.21 7.69
N LYS A 50 -20.54 -9.50 8.46
CA LYS A 50 -20.63 -9.09 9.87
C LYS A 50 -19.55 -9.77 10.71
N ALA A 51 -19.26 -11.05 10.48
CA ALA A 51 -18.17 -11.75 11.15
C ALA A 51 -16.80 -11.15 10.82
N TYR A 52 -16.52 -10.91 9.55
CA TYR A 52 -15.29 -10.27 9.09
C TYR A 52 -15.10 -8.89 9.73
N SER A 53 -16.15 -8.06 9.73
CA SER A 53 -16.12 -6.73 10.35
C SER A 53 -15.78 -6.80 11.84
N ARG A 54 -16.38 -7.75 12.57
CA ARG A 54 -16.07 -7.97 14.00
C ARG A 54 -14.61 -8.34 14.21
N GLU A 55 -14.06 -9.27 13.43
CA GLU A 55 -12.66 -9.67 13.53
C GLU A 55 -11.70 -8.54 13.17
N LYS A 56 -11.99 -7.77 12.12
CA LYS A 56 -11.20 -6.60 11.75
C LYS A 56 -11.18 -5.54 12.85
N MET A 57 -12.33 -5.27 13.47
CA MET A 57 -12.42 -4.34 14.60
C MET A 57 -11.71 -4.86 15.84
N ARG A 58 -11.63 -6.18 16.04
CA ARG A 58 -10.82 -6.77 17.12
C ARG A 58 -9.33 -6.56 16.86
N ALA A 59 -8.86 -6.85 15.64
CA ALA A 59 -7.47 -6.66 15.26
C ALA A 59 -7.03 -5.20 15.39
N GLU A 60 -7.88 -4.25 14.97
CA GLU A 60 -7.60 -2.82 15.09
C GLU A 60 -7.47 -2.37 16.55
N ARG A 61 -8.38 -2.81 17.44
CA ARG A 61 -8.28 -2.49 18.87
C ARG A 61 -7.02 -3.07 19.51
N ALA A 62 -6.64 -4.29 19.12
CA ALA A 62 -5.39 -4.90 19.60
C ALA A 62 -4.17 -4.11 19.14
N PHE A 63 -4.13 -3.69 17.87
CA PHE A 63 -3.07 -2.85 17.34
C PHE A 63 -2.99 -1.49 18.06
N ALA A 64 -4.12 -0.81 18.25
CA ALA A 64 -4.17 0.47 18.96
C ALA A 64 -3.68 0.33 20.42
N ALA A 65 -4.06 -0.75 21.11
CA ALA A 65 -3.59 -1.02 22.47
C ALA A 65 -2.07 -1.24 22.51
N ASP A 66 -1.52 -2.04 21.58
CA ASP A 66 -0.09 -2.29 21.45
C ASP A 66 0.72 -1.01 21.17
N ILE A 67 0.24 -0.16 20.26
CA ILE A 67 0.89 1.14 19.97
C ILE A 67 0.88 2.05 21.19
N ASN A 68 -0.26 2.17 21.88
CA ASN A 68 -0.36 3.00 23.09
C ASN A 68 0.60 2.52 24.19
N GLU A 69 0.72 1.21 24.36
CA GLU A 69 1.63 0.62 25.32
C GLU A 69 3.10 0.89 24.96
N LYS A 70 3.47 0.72 23.69
CA LYS A 70 4.81 1.08 23.20
C LYS A 70 5.14 2.55 23.44
N ILE A 71 4.20 3.47 23.22
CA ILE A 71 4.38 4.90 23.49
C ILE A 71 4.58 5.13 25.00
N ARG A 72 3.76 4.50 25.85
CA ARG A 72 3.85 4.62 27.31
C ARG A 72 5.22 4.15 27.81
N ILE A 73 5.67 2.97 27.36
CA ILE A 73 6.97 2.40 27.72
C ILE A 73 8.10 3.29 27.20
N LYS A 74 8.05 3.77 25.95
CA LYS A 74 9.06 4.68 25.37
C LYS A 74 9.23 5.93 26.23
N LYS A 75 8.12 6.56 26.65
CA LYS A 75 8.15 7.75 27.51
C LYS A 75 8.77 7.44 28.89
N ALA A 76 8.38 6.33 29.51
CA ALA A 76 8.94 5.91 30.78
C ALA A 76 10.45 5.61 30.68
N ALA A 77 10.89 4.98 29.60
CA ALA A 77 12.30 4.69 29.36
C ALA A 77 13.13 5.98 29.21
N ILE A 78 12.65 6.97 28.46
CA ILE A 78 13.33 8.27 28.33
C ILE A 78 13.41 8.98 29.68
N ALA A 79 12.34 8.94 30.49
CA ALA A 79 12.34 9.53 31.84
C ALA A 79 13.31 8.84 32.80
N ALA A 80 13.57 7.55 32.62
CA ALA A 80 14.52 6.78 33.42
C ALA A 80 15.99 7.05 33.07
N LEU A 81 16.29 7.64 31.90
CA LEU A 81 17.65 8.04 31.53
C LEU A 81 18.19 9.11 32.49
N PRO A 82 19.51 9.17 32.75
CA PRO A 82 20.10 10.23 33.55
C PRO A 82 19.86 11.61 32.92
N ALA A 83 19.67 12.63 33.77
CA ALA A 83 19.49 13.99 33.29
C ALA A 83 20.76 14.53 32.61
N GLY A 84 20.59 15.34 31.56
CA GLY A 84 21.68 15.92 30.76
C GLY A 84 21.70 15.36 29.33
N ALA A 85 22.89 15.40 28.71
CA ALA A 85 23.07 15.20 27.27
C ALA A 85 22.39 13.94 26.69
N THR A 86 22.40 12.81 27.42
CA THR A 86 21.80 11.57 26.94
C THR A 86 20.27 11.64 26.85
N ARG A 87 19.62 12.25 27.84
CA ARG A 87 18.15 12.42 27.83
C ARG A 87 17.74 13.46 26.79
N ASP A 88 18.52 14.55 26.69
CA ASP A 88 18.25 15.63 25.73
C ASP A 88 18.39 15.13 24.30
N ALA A 89 19.44 14.36 23.98
CA ALA A 89 19.61 13.74 22.67
C ALA A 89 18.49 12.75 22.33
N ALA A 90 17.99 11.99 23.30
CA ALA A 90 16.88 11.05 23.09
C ALA A 90 15.51 11.73 22.84
N MET A 91 15.38 13.02 23.14
CA MET A 91 14.18 13.82 22.86
C MET A 91 14.20 14.45 21.46
N VAL A 92 15.35 14.47 20.80
CA VAL A 92 15.47 14.98 19.43
C VAL A 92 14.78 14.02 18.48
N GLU A 93 14.00 14.56 17.56
CA GLU A 93 13.31 13.78 16.53
C GLU A 93 14.32 13.28 15.48
N ASP A 94 14.13 12.03 15.07
CA ASP A 94 14.94 11.41 14.02
C ASP A 94 14.33 11.74 12.66
N GLU A 95 15.05 12.55 11.87
CA GLU A 95 14.66 12.97 10.51
C GLU A 95 15.23 12.04 9.43
N ASP A 96 15.96 10.98 9.80
CA ASP A 96 16.55 10.05 8.84
C ASP A 96 15.46 9.27 8.08
N LEU A 97 15.70 9.06 6.78
CA LEU A 97 14.82 8.25 5.95
C LEU A 97 14.90 6.77 6.35
N PHE A 98 13.76 6.07 6.22
CA PHE A 98 13.76 4.62 6.36
C PHE A 98 14.76 3.97 5.38
N PRO A 99 15.49 2.92 5.80
CA PRO A 99 16.40 2.22 4.91
C PRO A 99 15.70 1.72 3.65
N LEU A 100 16.25 2.05 2.48
CA LEU A 100 15.78 1.56 1.17
C LEU A 100 15.81 0.01 1.07
N LYS A 101 16.57 -0.63 1.98
CA LYS A 101 16.66 -2.08 2.14
C LYS A 101 15.37 -2.71 2.67
N ARG A 102 14.48 -1.94 3.29
CA ARG A 102 13.26 -2.47 3.95
C ARG A 102 12.23 -2.87 2.90
N LYS A 103 11.93 -4.17 2.82
CA LYS A 103 10.94 -4.71 1.88
C LYS A 103 9.61 -5.01 2.55
N LEU A 104 8.55 -4.89 1.77
CA LEU A 104 7.28 -5.48 2.14
C LEU A 104 7.39 -7.01 2.05
N PRO A 105 6.75 -7.74 2.97
CA PRO A 105 6.65 -9.19 2.87
C PRO A 105 6.08 -9.60 1.51
N MET A 106 6.72 -10.59 0.88
CA MET A 106 6.25 -11.16 -0.39
C MET A 106 5.73 -12.57 -0.15
N TYR A 107 4.78 -13.01 -0.97
CA TYR A 107 4.20 -14.37 -0.87
C TYR A 107 5.25 -15.47 -1.04
N THR A 108 6.25 -15.24 -1.90
CA THR A 108 7.36 -16.17 -2.12
C THR A 108 8.65 -15.54 -1.61
N PRO A 109 9.39 -16.21 -0.71
CA PRO A 109 10.69 -15.70 -0.26
C PRO A 109 11.65 -15.63 -1.43
N ALA A 110 12.58 -14.69 -1.36
CA ALA A 110 13.62 -14.53 -2.35
C ALA A 110 14.58 -15.71 -2.38
N ILE A 111 15.14 -16.00 -3.56
CA ILE A 111 16.35 -16.81 -3.66
C ILE A 111 17.50 -16.03 -3.01
N PRO A 112 18.38 -16.67 -2.22
CA PRO A 112 19.57 -16.02 -1.65
C PRO A 112 20.39 -15.28 -2.72
N GLY A 113 20.89 -14.09 -2.41
CA GLY A 113 21.73 -13.27 -3.30
C GLY A 113 21.00 -12.48 -4.40
N PHE A 114 19.81 -12.92 -4.87
CA PHE A 114 19.10 -12.27 -6.00
C PHE A 114 18.84 -10.77 -5.80
N TYR A 115 18.58 -10.37 -4.56
CA TYR A 115 18.24 -9.00 -4.23
C TYR A 115 19.41 -8.15 -3.77
N GLU A 116 20.46 -8.75 -3.23
CA GLU A 116 21.64 -8.02 -2.76
C GLU A 116 22.29 -7.26 -3.93
N ASP A 117 22.32 -7.88 -5.12
CA ASP A 117 22.86 -7.28 -6.34
C ASP A 117 22.03 -6.11 -6.87
N LYS A 118 20.71 -6.28 -6.99
CA LYS A 118 19.82 -5.20 -7.46
C LYS A 118 19.80 -3.99 -6.52
N GLN A 119 20.01 -4.26 -5.24
CA GLN A 119 19.95 -3.27 -4.18
C GLN A 119 21.26 -2.48 -4.05
N ARG A 120 22.41 -3.13 -4.26
CA ARG A 120 23.70 -2.45 -4.46
C ARG A 120 23.62 -1.42 -5.60
N LEU A 121 23.04 -1.80 -6.74
CA LEU A 121 22.85 -0.91 -7.89
C LEU A 121 21.92 0.28 -7.58
N ALA A 122 20.85 0.06 -6.80
CA ALA A 122 19.92 1.11 -6.42
C ALA A 122 20.54 2.08 -5.38
N GLU A 123 21.31 1.57 -4.42
CA GLU A 123 22.03 2.37 -3.43
C GLU A 123 23.13 3.22 -4.08
N GLU A 124 23.85 2.68 -5.07
CA GLU A 124 24.80 3.43 -5.89
C GLU A 124 24.13 4.57 -6.68
N ALA A 125 22.91 4.35 -7.19
CA ALA A 125 22.15 5.37 -7.91
C ALA A 125 21.63 6.52 -7.01
N VAL A 126 21.38 6.26 -5.72
CA VAL A 126 20.90 7.26 -4.75
C VAL A 126 22.08 7.99 -4.09
N SER A 127 23.16 7.27 -3.78
CA SER A 127 24.38 7.86 -3.20
C SER A 127 25.23 8.62 -4.24
N GLY A 128 25.20 8.19 -5.50
CA GLY A 128 25.79 8.89 -6.64
C GLY A 128 24.81 9.93 -7.21
N GLY A 129 24.86 11.16 -6.70
CA GLY A 129 24.14 12.33 -7.27
C GLY A 129 24.56 12.73 -8.70
N ALA A 130 24.90 11.77 -9.57
CA ALA A 130 25.36 11.97 -10.95
C ALA A 130 24.25 11.78 -11.99
N ALA A 131 23.11 11.16 -11.66
CA ALA A 131 22.05 10.88 -12.63
C ALA A 131 21.13 12.08 -12.97
N LEU A 132 21.27 13.21 -12.26
CA LEU A 132 20.46 14.43 -12.47
C LEU A 132 21.14 15.51 -13.32
N LYS A 133 22.28 15.21 -13.97
CA LYS A 133 22.85 16.06 -15.03
C LYS A 133 22.70 15.36 -16.38
N LYS A 134 21.57 15.61 -17.04
CA LYS A 134 21.45 15.51 -18.51
C LYS A 134 20.92 16.83 -19.02
#